data_AF-A0A254QNR4-F1
#
_entry.id   AF-A0A254QNR4-F1
#
_cell.length_a   1.000
_cell.length_b   1.000
_cell.length_c   1.000
_cell.angle_alpha   90.00
_cell.angle_beta   90.00
_cell.angle_gamma   90.00
#
_symmetry.space_group_name_H-M   'P 1'
#
loop_
_entity.id
_entity.type
_entity.pdbx_description
1 polymer ?
#
loop_
_entity_poly.entity_id
_entity_poly.type
_entity_poly.pdbx_seq_one_letter_code
_entity_poly.pdbx_strand_id
1 'polypeptide(L)'
;MHDPQTLESLRDFGQKHLSALETLLSAIDSGTWGERFRGWLTSCTHSPHAALRQNVLETAVVDLVTLELACQAYVPEENVLRLTDRGGTVWARQVLAELLLLLSEWDPKMARALASLARSSRNERLGQIRSLIAART
;
A
#
# COMPACT_ATOMS: atom_id res chain seq x y z
N MET A 1 -0.99 25.70 2.13
CA MET A 1 0.48 25.64 2.35
C MET A 1 0.72 24.54 3.37
N HIS A 2 1.52 23.53 3.06
CA HIS A 2 1.75 22.41 4.00
C HIS A 2 2.65 22.87 5.15
N ASP A 3 2.33 22.47 6.37
CA ASP A 3 3.14 22.79 7.55
C ASP A 3 4.50 22.06 7.49
N PRO A 4 5.62 22.72 7.86
CA PRO A 4 6.95 22.12 7.81
C PRO A 4 7.07 20.81 8.58
N GLN A 5 6.37 20.66 9.71
CA GLN A 5 6.42 19.43 10.52
C GLN A 5 5.81 18.25 9.76
N THR A 6 4.70 18.45 9.06
CA THR A 6 4.06 17.39 8.25
C THR A 6 4.96 16.91 7.12
N LEU A 7 5.70 17.83 6.49
CA LEU A 7 6.63 17.49 5.40
C LEU A 7 7.84 16.72 5.92
N GLU A 8 8.33 17.06 7.11
CA GLU A 8 9.41 16.32 7.77
C GLU A 8 8.94 14.92 8.17
N SER A 9 7.78 14.78 8.81
CA SER A 9 7.21 13.47 9.14
C SER A 9 7.02 12.59 7.91
N LEU A 10 6.63 13.16 6.77
CA LEU A 10 6.50 12.41 5.52
C LEU A 10 7.86 12.01 4.93
N ARG A 11 8.87 12.86 5.05
CA ARG A 11 10.24 12.53 4.67
C ARG A 11 10.75 11.35 5.50
N ASP A 12 10.58 11.40 6.81
CA ASP A 12 10.97 10.34 7.74
C ASP A 12 10.22 9.05 7.44
N PHE A 13 8.92 9.14 7.14
CA PHE A 13 8.11 8.01 6.68
C PHE A 13 8.71 7.37 5.42
N GLY A 14 9.05 8.18 4.41
CA GLY A 14 9.66 7.72 3.17
C GLY A 14 10.99 7.01 3.41
N GLN A 15 11.88 7.61 4.21
CA GLN A 15 13.19 7.05 4.54
C GLN A 15 13.09 5.72 5.29
N LYS A 16 12.17 5.65 6.28
CA LYS A 16 11.94 4.45 7.09
C LYS A 16 11.46 3.28 6.23
N HIS A 17 10.50 3.51 5.34
CA HIS A 17 9.78 2.44 4.66
C HIS A 17 10.31 2.09 3.28
N LEU A 18 11.08 2.96 2.63
CA LEU A 18 11.65 2.69 1.32
C LEU A 18 12.47 1.39 1.32
N SER A 19 13.45 1.26 2.21
CA SER A 19 14.31 0.08 2.28
C SER A 19 13.55 -1.20 2.68
N ALA A 20 12.62 -1.09 3.63
CA ALA A 20 11.83 -2.22 4.13
C ALA A 20 10.90 -2.78 3.04
N LEU A 21 10.23 -1.91 2.30
CA LEU A 21 9.31 -2.30 1.24
C LEU A 21 10.01 -2.64 -0.07
N GLU A 22 11.19 -2.09 -0.34
CA GLU A 22 12.01 -2.42 -1.51
C GLU A 22 12.34 -3.92 -1.58
N THR A 23 12.63 -4.53 -0.45
CA THR A 23 12.89 -5.97 -0.36
C THR A 23 11.63 -6.77 -0.75
N LEU A 24 10.46 -6.37 -0.24
CA LEU A 24 9.18 -7.01 -0.58
C LEU A 24 8.80 -6.80 -2.04
N LEU A 25 8.94 -5.59 -2.55
CA LEU A 25 8.65 -5.21 -3.93
C LEU A 25 9.58 -5.90 -4.94
N SER A 26 10.79 -6.30 -4.52
CA SER A 26 11.73 -7.04 -5.36
C SER A 26 11.48 -8.55 -5.34
N ALA A 27 10.87 -9.07 -4.27
CA ALA A 27 10.49 -10.48 -4.16
C ALA A 27 9.18 -10.82 -4.88
N ILE A 28 8.40 -9.81 -5.25
CA ILE A 28 7.07 -9.94 -5.87
C ILE A 28 7.16 -9.35 -7.29
N ASP A 29 6.59 -10.06 -8.27
CA ASP A 29 6.40 -9.51 -9.61
C ASP A 29 5.35 -8.39 -9.57
N SER A 30 5.83 -7.17 -9.36
CA SER A 30 5.01 -6.00 -9.04
C SER A 30 4.70 -5.12 -10.27
N GLY A 31 5.28 -5.43 -11.43
CA GLY A 31 5.05 -4.70 -12.68
C GLY A 31 5.01 -3.17 -12.50
N THR A 32 4.05 -2.52 -13.17
CA THR A 32 3.94 -1.05 -13.22
C THR A 32 3.45 -0.41 -11.92
N TRP A 33 2.68 -1.12 -11.08
CA TRP A 33 2.21 -0.58 -9.80
C TRP A 33 3.35 -0.54 -8.77
N GLY A 34 4.26 -1.51 -8.81
CA GLY A 34 5.44 -1.55 -7.94
C GLY A 34 6.36 -0.36 -8.19
N GLU A 35 6.68 -0.09 -9.46
CA GLU A 35 7.52 1.07 -9.85
C GLU A 35 6.89 2.40 -9.42
N ARG A 36 5.58 2.54 -9.61
CA ARG A 36 4.85 3.74 -9.18
C ARG A 36 4.92 3.94 -7.67
N PHE A 37 4.76 2.88 -6.90
CA PHE A 37 4.87 2.95 -5.44
C PHE A 37 6.29 3.26 -4.97
N ARG A 38 7.32 2.69 -5.61
CA ARG A 38 8.74 3.07 -5.36
C ARG A 38 8.97 4.55 -5.66
N GLY A 39 8.45 5.03 -6.79
CA GLY A 39 8.52 6.45 -7.16
C GLY A 39 7.84 7.36 -6.14
N TRP A 40 6.71 6.93 -5.57
CA TRP A 40 6.05 7.65 -4.50
C TRP A 40 6.86 7.68 -3.19
N LEU A 41 7.39 6.54 -2.71
CA LEU A 41 8.25 6.49 -1.52
C LEU A 41 9.51 7.36 -1.68
N THR A 42 10.10 7.36 -2.87
CA THR A 42 11.22 8.23 -3.24
C THR A 42 10.80 9.70 -3.20
N SER A 43 9.60 10.01 -3.69
CA SER A 43 9.04 11.37 -3.66
C SER A 43 8.74 11.84 -2.24
N CYS A 44 8.33 10.98 -1.31
CA CYS A 44 8.22 11.34 0.11
C CYS A 44 9.53 11.91 0.64
N THR A 45 10.67 11.36 0.22
CA THR A 45 12.00 11.80 0.65
C THR A 45 12.45 13.09 -0.03
N HIS A 46 12.35 13.17 -1.36
CA HIS A 46 12.96 14.25 -2.15
C HIS A 46 12.00 15.39 -2.50
N SER A 47 10.70 15.14 -2.50
CA SER A 47 9.66 16.10 -2.87
C SER A 47 8.36 15.85 -2.09
N PRO A 48 8.37 15.98 -0.75
CA PRO A 48 7.23 15.64 0.12
C PRO A 48 5.95 16.40 -0.25
N HIS A 49 6.07 17.63 -0.76
CA HIS A 49 4.94 18.39 -1.30
C HIS A 49 4.22 17.71 -2.47
N ALA A 50 4.96 17.07 -3.38
CA ALA A 50 4.38 16.35 -4.50
C ALA A 50 3.74 15.04 -4.03
N ALA A 51 4.37 14.36 -3.06
CA ALA A 51 3.87 13.13 -2.47
C ALA A 51 2.56 13.30 -1.69
N LEU A 52 2.30 14.51 -1.15
CA LEU A 52 1.06 14.86 -0.43
C LEU A 52 -0.12 15.25 -1.33
N ARG A 53 0.06 15.39 -2.65
CA ARG A 53 -1.06 15.71 -3.53
C ARG A 53 -2.10 14.61 -3.45
N GLN A 54 -3.38 14.98 -3.34
CA GLN A 54 -4.46 14.04 -3.07
C GLN A 54 -4.48 12.86 -4.04
N ASN A 55 -4.43 13.12 -5.35
CA ASN A 55 -4.43 12.09 -6.38
C ASN A 55 -3.20 11.14 -6.28
N VAL A 56 -2.06 11.66 -5.84
CA VAL A 56 -0.83 10.90 -5.63
C VAL A 56 -0.97 10.00 -4.39
N LEU A 57 -1.53 10.52 -3.30
CA LEU A 57 -1.83 9.73 -2.09
C LEU A 57 -2.86 8.62 -2.35
N GLU A 58 -3.95 8.93 -3.05
CA GLU A 58 -4.96 7.94 -3.42
C GLU A 58 -4.34 6.78 -4.21
N THR A 59 -3.48 7.10 -5.18
CA THR A 59 -2.76 6.11 -5.97
C THR A 59 -1.82 5.27 -5.11
N ALA A 60 -1.03 5.91 -4.24
CA ALA A 60 -0.11 5.21 -3.34
C ALA A 60 -0.85 4.28 -2.36
N VAL A 61 -2.02 4.68 -1.86
CA VAL A 61 -2.86 3.85 -1.00
C VAL A 61 -3.37 2.62 -1.75
N VAL A 62 -3.80 2.78 -3.00
CA VAL A 62 -4.22 1.64 -3.85
C VAL A 62 -3.05 0.70 -4.13
N ASP A 63 -1.86 1.22 -4.39
CA ASP A 63 -0.66 0.41 -4.62
C ASP A 63 -0.23 -0.34 -3.37
N LEU A 64 -0.35 0.28 -2.19
CA LEU A 64 -0.05 -0.37 -0.92
C LEU A 64 -1.05 -1.48 -0.57
N VAL A 65 -2.35 -1.31 -0.88
CA VAL A 65 -3.34 -2.39 -0.80
C VAL A 65 -3.02 -3.50 -1.81
N THR A 66 -2.52 -3.13 -2.99
CA THR A 66 -2.08 -4.11 -4.00
C THR A 66 -0.91 -4.93 -3.47
N LEU A 67 0.07 -4.30 -2.84
CA LEU A 67 1.19 -4.98 -2.18
C LEU A 67 0.70 -5.92 -1.08
N GLU A 68 -0.21 -5.47 -0.21
CA GLU A 68 -0.81 -6.31 0.82
C GLU A 68 -1.37 -7.61 0.23
N LEU A 69 -2.13 -7.51 -0.86
CA LEU A 69 -2.74 -8.67 -1.51
C LEU A 69 -1.74 -9.52 -2.30
N ALA A 70 -0.74 -8.90 -2.92
CA ALA A 70 0.29 -9.61 -3.68
C ALA A 70 1.22 -10.44 -2.77
N CYS A 71 1.36 -10.04 -1.49
CA CYS A 71 2.04 -10.83 -0.47
C CYS A 71 1.26 -12.11 -0.08
N GLN A 72 -0.04 -12.15 -0.40
CA GLN A 72 -0.90 -13.32 -0.17
C GLN A 72 -0.95 -14.17 -1.44
N ALA A 73 -0.60 -15.44 -1.32
CA ALA A 73 -0.69 -16.39 -2.43
C ALA A 73 -1.55 -17.60 -2.03
N TYR A 74 -2.46 -18.00 -2.91
CA TYR A 74 -3.11 -19.30 -2.79
C TYR A 74 -2.11 -20.39 -3.17
N VAL A 75 -1.85 -21.29 -2.22
CA VAL A 75 -0.97 -22.44 -2.41
C VAL A 75 -1.83 -23.71 -2.26
N PRO A 76 -1.70 -24.69 -3.15
CA PRO A 76 -2.37 -25.97 -3.00
C PRO A 76 -1.80 -26.72 -1.78
N GLU A 77 -2.66 -27.13 -0.87
CA GLU A 77 -2.35 -27.95 0.32
C GLU A 77 -3.41 -29.06 0.41
N GLU A 78 -2.99 -30.33 0.35
CA GLU A 78 -3.85 -31.52 0.55
C GLU A 78 -5.28 -31.42 -0.04
N ASN A 79 -5.39 -31.27 -1.36
CA ASN A 79 -6.65 -31.14 -2.11
C ASN A 79 -7.49 -29.86 -1.82
N VAL A 80 -6.93 -28.87 -1.13
CA VAL A 80 -7.58 -27.58 -0.85
C VAL A 80 -6.65 -26.43 -1.27
N LEU A 81 -7.22 -25.31 -1.73
CA LEU A 81 -6.46 -24.07 -1.93
C LEU A 81 -6.42 -23.29 -0.61
N ARG A 82 -5.23 -23.09 -0.05
CA ARG A 82 -5.05 -22.29 1.17
C ARG A 82 -4.37 -20.97 0.86
N LEU A 83 -4.87 -19.90 1.49
CA LEU A 83 -4.21 -18.60 1.45
C LEU A 83 -2.99 -18.62 2.39
N THR A 84 -1.81 -18.38 1.84
CA THR A 84 -0.55 -18.28 2.59
C THR A 84 -0.01 -16.85 2.52
N ASP A 85 0.46 -16.34 3.66
CA ASP A 85 1.17 -15.06 3.72
C ASP A 85 2.67 -15.31 3.69
N ARG A 86 3.38 -14.68 2.75
CA ARG A 86 4.85 -14.77 2.64
C ARG A 86 5.57 -13.82 3.60
N GLY A 87 4.88 -13.35 4.64
CA GLY A 87 5.39 -12.43 5.65
C GLY A 87 5.32 -10.95 5.27
N GLY A 88 4.80 -10.61 4.08
CA GLY A 88 4.73 -9.23 3.59
C GLY A 88 3.40 -8.52 3.86
N THR A 89 2.33 -9.26 4.17
CA THR A 89 1.00 -8.68 4.41
C THR A 89 1.01 -7.76 5.64
N VAL A 90 1.64 -8.20 6.73
CA VAL A 90 1.72 -7.44 7.99
C VAL A 90 2.48 -6.13 7.77
N TRP A 91 3.60 -6.17 7.07
CA TRP A 91 4.39 -4.98 6.74
C TRP A 91 3.59 -3.97 5.90
N ALA A 92 2.92 -4.41 4.83
CA ALA A 92 2.11 -3.52 4.00
C ALA A 92 0.97 -2.86 4.81
N ARG A 93 0.31 -3.61 5.70
CA ARG A 93 -0.74 -3.07 6.59
C ARG A 93 -0.19 -2.08 7.60
N GLN A 94 0.97 -2.36 8.19
CA GLN A 94 1.61 -1.46 9.14
C GLN A 94 1.96 -0.14 8.47
N VAL A 95 2.56 -0.18 7.28
CA VAL A 95 2.88 1.03 6.51
C VAL A 95 1.62 1.84 6.21
N LEU A 96 0.52 1.18 5.84
CA LEU A 96 -0.75 1.86 5.58
C LEU A 96 -1.29 2.51 6.85
N ALA A 97 -1.23 1.82 7.98
CA ALA A 97 -1.67 2.35 9.26
C ALA A 97 -0.84 3.57 9.70
N GLU A 98 0.49 3.50 9.56
CA GLU A 98 1.39 4.60 9.87
C GLU A 98 1.15 5.82 8.95
N LEU A 99 0.92 5.61 7.65
CA LEU A 99 0.57 6.68 6.72
C LEU A 99 -0.76 7.34 7.11
N LEU A 100 -1.79 6.55 7.41
CA LEU A 100 -3.09 7.07 7.81
C LEU A 100 -3.02 7.81 9.15
N LEU A 101 -2.19 7.36 10.08
CA LEU A 101 -1.96 8.03 11.36
C LEU A 101 -1.32 9.40 11.12
N LEU A 102 -0.21 9.45 10.38
CA LEU A 102 0.47 10.69 10.01
C LEU A 102 -0.50 11.67 9.35
N LEU A 103 -1.30 11.19 8.39
CA LEU A 103 -2.28 12.03 7.72
C LEU A 103 -3.42 12.45 8.65
N SER A 104 -3.79 11.64 9.64
CA SER A 104 -4.88 11.96 10.57
C SER A 104 -4.53 13.09 11.54
N GLU A 105 -3.25 13.23 11.90
CA GLU A 105 -2.77 14.32 12.74
C GLU A 105 -2.89 15.68 12.02
N TRP A 106 -2.80 15.66 10.69
CA TRP A 106 -2.84 16.86 9.85
C TRP A 106 -4.22 17.13 9.22
N ASP A 107 -4.78 16.14 8.53
CA ASP A 107 -6.10 16.19 7.89
C ASP A 107 -6.90 14.90 8.19
N PRO A 108 -7.65 14.88 9.31
CA PRO A 108 -8.49 13.75 9.68
C PRO A 108 -9.54 13.37 8.63
N LYS A 109 -10.01 14.33 7.81
CA LYS A 109 -11.02 14.06 6.78
C LYS A 109 -10.38 13.31 5.63
N MET A 110 -9.21 13.75 5.16
CA MET A 110 -8.48 13.05 4.12
C MET A 110 -8.02 11.65 4.57
N ALA A 111 -7.51 11.52 5.80
CA ALA A 111 -7.16 10.20 6.34
C ALA A 111 -8.37 9.24 6.35
N ARG A 112 -9.57 9.71 6.74
CA ARG A 112 -10.80 8.91 6.68
C ARG A 112 -11.22 8.54 5.25
N ALA A 113 -11.06 9.47 4.30
CA ALA A 113 -11.35 9.22 2.89
C ALA A 113 -10.41 8.15 2.32
N LEU A 114 -9.11 8.27 2.59
CA LEU A 114 -8.10 7.29 2.18
C LEU A 114 -8.28 5.93 2.86
N ALA A 115 -8.66 5.88 4.13
CA ALA A 115 -9.00 4.63 4.81
C ALA A 115 -10.21 3.94 4.17
N SER A 116 -11.24 4.72 3.79
CA SER A 116 -12.40 4.21 3.05
C SER A 116 -12.00 3.68 1.68
N LEU A 117 -11.13 4.41 0.95
CA LEU A 117 -10.58 3.99 -0.34
C LEU A 117 -9.82 2.67 -0.22
N ALA A 118 -8.91 2.56 0.76
CA ALA A 118 -8.15 1.35 1.01
C ALA A 118 -9.05 0.13 1.25
N ARG A 119 -10.10 0.30 2.06
CA ARG A 119 -11.09 -0.74 2.34
C ARG A 119 -11.85 -1.14 1.08
N SER A 120 -12.35 -0.18 0.31
CA SER A 120 -13.10 -0.44 -0.92
C SER A 120 -12.24 -1.16 -1.95
N SER A 121 -11.02 -0.68 -2.19
CA SER A 121 -10.07 -1.30 -3.13
C SER A 121 -9.70 -2.73 -2.72
N ARG A 122 -9.48 -2.98 -1.42
CA ARG A 122 -9.22 -4.33 -0.92
C ARG A 122 -10.39 -5.27 -1.21
N ASN A 123 -11.62 -4.84 -0.89
CA ASN A 123 -12.82 -5.65 -1.11
C ASN A 123 -13.05 -5.95 -2.59
N GLU A 124 -12.87 -4.96 -3.46
CA GLU A 124 -13.03 -5.11 -4.91
C GLU A 124 -12.02 -6.13 -5.46
N ARG A 125 -10.75 -6.00 -5.11
CA ARG A 125 -9.69 -6.91 -5.57
C ARG A 125 -9.89 -8.33 -5.05
N LEU A 126 -10.30 -8.50 -3.79
CA LEU A 126 -10.68 -9.81 -3.25
C LEU A 126 -11.88 -10.41 -4.01
N GLY A 127 -12.85 -9.59 -4.40
CA GLY A 127 -13.96 -9.98 -5.26
C GLY A 127 -13.47 -10.50 -6.62
N GLN A 128 -12.59 -9.75 -7.30
CA GLN A 128 -12.00 -10.15 -8.57
C GLN A 128 -11.24 -11.48 -8.48
N ILE A 129 -10.43 -11.65 -7.43
CA ILE A 129 -9.68 -12.90 -7.19
C ILE A 129 -10.65 -14.08 -7.01
N ARG A 130 -11.72 -13.92 -6.22
CA ARG A 130 -12.73 -14.96 -6.02
C ARG A 130 -13.44 -15.33 -7.32
N SER A 131 -13.80 -14.34 -8.13
CA SER A 131 -14.42 -14.58 -9.44
C SER A 131 -13.50 -15.34 -10.40
N LEU A 132 -12.19 -15.01 -10.40
CA LEU A 132 -11.20 -15.71 -11.22
C LEU A 132 -11.00 -17.17 -10.79
N ILE A 133 -11.07 -17.46 -9.48
CA ILE A 133 -11.02 -18.83 -8.97
C ILE A 133 -12.26 -19.59 -9.41
N ALA A 134 -13.46 -19.03 -9.21
CA ALA A 134 -14.71 -19.66 -9.58
C ALA A 134 -14.83 -19.94 -11.09
N ALA A 135 -14.23 -19.10 -11.94
CA ALA A 135 -14.19 -19.33 -13.39
C ALA A 135 -13.22 -20.45 -13.83
N ARG A 136 -12.34 -20.90 -12.94
CA ARG A 136 -11.33 -21.94 -13.20
C ARG A 136 -11.65 -23.29 -12.56
N THR A 137 -12.65 -23.34 -11.68
CA THR A 137 -13.20 -24.54 -11.02
C THR A 137 -14.48 -24.97 -11.69
#